data_AF-A0A291M381-F1
#
_entry.id   AF-A0A291M381-F1
#
_cell.length_a   1.000
_cell.length_b   1.000
_cell.length_c   1.000
_cell.angle_alpha   90.00
_cell.angle_beta   90.00
_cell.angle_gamma   90.00
#
_symmetry.space_group_name_H-M   'P 1'
#
loop_
_entity.id
_entity.type
_entity.pdbx_description
1 polymer ?
#
loop_
_entity_poly.entity_id
_entity_poly.type
_entity_poly.pdbx_seq_one_letter_code
_entity_poly.pdbx_strand_id
1 'polypeptide(L)' 'MHDPKLTADMVPIIKLARLLGFPYSWISAYFNGLNFGRIADVVKGRRFTEIPPAEDLPRDFPKRR' A
#
# COMPACT_ATOMS: atom_id res chain seq x y z
N MET A 1 -19.54 -3.49 6.95
CA MET A 1 -18.07 -3.59 6.79
C MET A 1 -17.53 -2.19 6.53
N HIS A 2 -16.76 -1.63 7.46
CA HIS A 2 -16.12 -0.33 7.25
C HIS A 2 -14.85 -0.53 6.43
N ASP A 3 -14.89 -0.09 5.18
CA ASP A 3 -13.73 -0.11 4.30
C ASP A 3 -12.68 0.91 4.80
N PRO A 4 -11.45 0.50 5.13
CA PRO A 4 -10.43 1.40 5.65
C PRO A 4 -10.18 2.57 4.69
N LYS A 5 -10.19 3.79 5.23
CA LYS A 5 -9.83 4.97 4.45
C LYS A 5 -8.34 4.92 4.10
N LEU A 6 -8.02 5.22 2.85
CA LEU A 6 -6.63 5.43 2.43
C LEU A 6 -6.10 6.72 3.04
N THR A 7 -5.01 6.65 3.80
CA THR A 7 -4.32 7.80 4.39
C THR A 7 -2.97 8.06 3.71
N ALA A 8 -2.41 9.24 3.93
CA ALA A 8 -1.09 9.62 3.39
C ALA A 8 0.02 8.68 3.91
N ASP A 9 -0.05 8.23 5.16
CA ASP A 9 0.97 7.36 5.78
C ASP A 9 1.02 5.96 5.17
N MET A 10 -0.08 5.49 4.57
CA MET A 10 -0.13 4.20 3.88
C MET A 10 0.60 4.25 2.53
N VAL A 11 0.65 5.42 1.89
CA VAL A 11 1.09 5.59 0.49
C VAL A 11 2.54 5.17 0.27
N PRO A 12 3.53 5.60 1.08
CA PRO A 12 4.92 5.19 0.91
C PRO A 12 5.08 3.66 0.95
N ILE A 13 4.36 3.00 1.87
CA ILE A 13 4.39 1.55 2.07
C ILE A 13 3.74 0.84 0.87
N ILE A 14 2.58 1.30 0.40
CA ILE A 14 1.90 0.75 -0.79
C ILE A 14 2.81 0.82 -2.01
N LYS A 15 3.45 1.98 -2.24
CA LYS A 15 4.34 2.21 -3.38
C LYS A 15 5.56 1.28 -3.29
N LEU A 16 6.25 1.25 -2.14
CA LEU A 16 7.41 0.38 -1.95
C LEU A 16 7.04 -1.10 -2.09
N ALA A 17 5.97 -1.55 -1.43
CA ALA A 17 5.51 -2.94 -1.53
C ALA A 17 5.22 -3.35 -2.99
N ARG A 18 4.69 -2.43 -3.80
CA ARG A 18 4.46 -2.70 -5.23
C ARG A 18 5.73 -2.72 -6.06
N LEU A 19 6.69 -1.85 -5.77
CA LEU A 19 8.02 -1.91 -6.39
C LEU A 19 8.73 -3.23 -6.09
N LEU A 20 8.60 -3.74 -4.86
CA LEU A 20 9.14 -5.04 -4.43
C LEU A 20 8.35 -6.25 -4.93
N GLY A 21 7.26 -6.03 -5.69
CA GLY A 21 6.49 -7.08 -6.33
C GLY A 21 5.47 -7.79 -5.43
N PHE A 22 5.11 -7.22 -4.28
CA PHE A 22 4.05 -7.77 -3.43
C PHE A 22 2.67 -7.65 -4.10
N PRO A 23 1.80 -8.67 -4.02
CA PRO A 23 0.46 -8.62 -4.60
C PRO A 23 -0.47 -7.72 -3.79
N TYR A 24 -1.55 -7.22 -4.42
CA TYR A 24 -2.51 -6.33 -3.76
C TYR A 24 -3.19 -6.99 -2.56
N SER A 25 -3.38 -8.31 -2.58
CA SER A 25 -3.94 -9.07 -1.46
C SER A 25 -3.12 -8.93 -0.18
N TRP A 26 -1.80 -8.91 -0.28
CA TRP A 26 -0.91 -8.76 0.88
C TRP A 26 -0.98 -7.35 1.45
N ILE A 27 -0.95 -6.35 0.58
CA ILE A 27 -1.07 -4.94 0.95
C ILE A 27 -2.44 -4.67 1.60
N SER A 28 -3.50 -5.19 1.01
CA SER A 28 -4.87 -5.09 1.53
C SER A 28 -4.99 -5.74 2.90
N ALA A 29 -4.47 -6.95 3.07
CA ALA A 29 -4.48 -7.64 4.36
C ALA A 29 -3.71 -6.87 5.44
N TYR A 30 -2.53 -6.31 5.10
CA TYR A 30 -1.75 -5.48 6.03
C TYR A 30 -2.52 -4.24 6.51
N PHE A 31 -3.29 -3.62 5.63
CA PHE A 31 -4.13 -2.46 5.96
C PHE A 31 -5.59 -2.82 6.29
N ASN A 32 -5.81 -3.95 6.98
CA ASN A 32 -7.11 -4.37 7.49
C ASN A 32 -8.23 -4.44 6.43
N GLY A 33 -7.89 -4.92 5.23
CA GLY A 33 -8.84 -5.07 4.13
C GLY A 33 -9.00 -3.81 3.26
N LEU A 34 -7.96 -2.97 3.16
CA LEU A 34 -7.97 -1.80 2.27
C LEU A 34 -8.36 -2.21 0.84
N ASN A 35 -9.36 -1.52 0.29
CA ASN A 35 -9.89 -1.82 -1.05
C ASN A 35 -8.80 -1.76 -2.16
N PHE A 36 -8.81 -2.75 -3.06
CA PHE A 36 -7.85 -2.85 -4.16
C PHE A 36 -7.88 -1.66 -5.13
N GLY A 37 -9.05 -1.04 -5.33
CA GLY A 37 -9.18 0.19 -6.11
C GLY A 37 -8.38 1.34 -5.51
N ARG A 38 -8.36 1.48 -4.18
CA ARG A 38 -7.53 2.50 -3.51
C ARG A 38 -6.04 2.23 -3.67
N ILE A 39 -5.64 0.96 -3.57
CA ILE A 39 -4.25 0.55 -3.85
C ILE A 39 -3.90 0.88 -5.31
N ALA A 40 -4.79 0.57 -6.26
CA ALA A 40 -4.60 0.88 -7.67
C ALA A 40 -4.48 2.39 -7.94
N ASP A 41 -5.29 3.21 -7.28
CA ASP A 41 -5.23 4.66 -7.45
C ASP A 41 -3.90 5.26 -6.97
N VAL A 42 -3.31 4.71 -5.91
CA VAL A 42 -1.96 5.07 -5.46
C VAL A 42 -0.90 4.67 -6.49
N VAL A 43 -0.95 3.41 -6.95
CA VAL A 43 0.03 2.86 -7.90
C VAL A 43 -0.01 3.57 -9.25
N LYS A 44 -1.21 3.95 -9.71
CA LYS A 44 -1.40 4.68 -10.97
C LYS A 44 -1.15 6.19 -10.84
N GLY A 45 -0.78 6.68 -9.67
CA GLY A 45 -0.52 8.11 -9.42
C GLY A 45 -1.77 8.99 -9.48
N ARG A 46 -2.97 8.41 -9.31
CA ARG A 46 -4.25 9.14 -9.28
C ARG A 46 -4.53 9.77 -7.91
N ARG A 47 -3.89 9.27 -6.85
CA ARG A 47 -3.93 9.82 -5.49
C ARG A 47 -2.53 9.89 -4.91
N PHE A 48 -2.27 10.95 -4.15
CA PHE A 48 -1.02 11.15 -3.41
C PHE A 48 0.22 11.02 -4.32
N THR A 49 0.18 11.69 -5.45
CA THR A 49 1.20 11.60 -6.51
C THR A 49 2.57 12.08 -6.02
N GLU A 50 2.58 13.12 -5.17
CA GLU A 50 3.78 13.76 -4.62
C GLU A 50 4.48 12.95 -3.52
N ILE A 51 3.80 11.98 -2.90
CA ILE A 51 4.38 11.21 -1.80
C ILE A 51 5.29 10.11 -2.38
N PRO A 52 6.61 10.10 -2.15
CA PRO A 52 7.49 9.07 -2.69
C PRO A 52 7.25 7.70 -2.02
N PRO A 53 7.75 6.60 -2.62
CA PRO A 53 7.86 5.32 -1.92
C PRO A 53 8.68 5.44 -0.64
N ALA A 54 8.40 4.59 0.35
CA ALA A 54 9.26 4.46 1.52
C ALA A 54 10.63 3.88 1.11
N GLU A 55 11.66 4.12 1.94
CA GLU A 55 12.97 3.49 1.79
C GLU A 55 12.93 2.01 2.23
N ASP A 56 12.23 1.74 3.33
CA ASP A 56 12.06 0.42 3.91
C ASP A 56 10.59 0.11 4.23
N LEU A 57 10.24 -1.17 4.21
CA LEU A 57 8.93 -1.63 4.68
C LEU A 57 8.92 -1.71 6.22
N PRO A 58 7.75 -1.49 6.85
CA PRO A 58 7.59 -1.71 8.28
C PRO A 58 8.06 -3.11 8.70
N ARG A 59 8.64 -3.22 9.90
CA ARG A 59 9.20 -4.49 10.41
C ARG A 59 8.15 -5.60 10.52
N ASP A 60 6.89 -5.24 10.70
CA ASP A 60 5.73 -6.12 10.78
C ASP A 60 5.07 -6.39 9.41
N PHE A 61 5.55 -5.75 8.33
CA PHE A 61 5.06 -6.03 7.00
C PHE A 61 5.40 -7.47 6.58
N PRO A 62 4.49 -8.19 5.89
CA PRO A 62 4.73 -9.57 5.49
C PRO A 62 6.03 -9.75 4.70
N LYS A 63 6.87 -10.69 5.13
CA LYS A 63 8.11 -11.03 4.42
C LYS A 63 7.82 -12.03 3.31
N ARG A 64 8.36 -11.76 2.12
CA ARG A 64 8.40 -12.73 1.03
C ARG A 64 9.34 -13.87 1.48
N ARG A 65 8.81 -15.08 1.64
CA ARG A 65 9.63 -16.29 1.86
C ARG A 65 10.36 -16.67 0.59
#